data_AF-X1E8R9-F1
#
_entry.id   AF-X1E8R9-F1
#
_cell.length_a   1.000
_cell.length_b   1.000
_cell.length_c   1.000
_cell.angle_alpha   90.00
_cell.angle_beta   90.00
_cell.angle_gamma   90.00
#
_symmetry.space_group_name_H-M   'P 1'
#
loop_
_entity.id
_entity.type
_entity.pdbx_description
1 polymer ?
#
loop_
_entity_poly.entity_id
_entity_poly.type
_entity_poly.pdbx_seq_one_letter_code
_entity_poly.pdbx_strand_id
1 'polypeptide(L)'
;DFFMYYEDLDLCWRARYLNWKILYNPKSVVRHYHSGSSKEWSPLFTFYVLRNRLLTLLKNAPFKVVIKYWFKYYLSILYLIGHFFKDLLLEGKIENMLKVRLKVALSFLLKLPGQLIKRYKIQKSKKVDFKEIYKWMEKWEKYKKEM
;
A
#
# COMPACT_ATOMS: atom_id res chain seq x y z
N ASP A 1 2.43 4.57 13.50
CA ASP A 1 3.13 4.56 12.19
C ASP A 1 3.01 3.17 11.59
N PHE A 2 3.83 2.82 10.58
CA PHE A 2 3.87 1.44 10.06
C PHE A 2 4.85 0.61 10.88
N PHE A 3 4.57 -0.68 11.02
CA PHE A 3 5.44 -1.64 11.73
C PHE A 3 6.42 -2.31 10.76
N MET A 4 5.92 -2.73 9.60
CA MET A 4 6.67 -3.28 8.46
C MET A 4 5.86 -3.10 7.18
N TYR A 5 6.55 -3.12 6.04
CA TYR A 5 6.05 -2.88 4.69
C TYR A 5 5.47 -1.47 4.46
N TYR A 6 5.81 -0.88 3.31
CA TYR A 6 5.38 0.45 2.84
C TYR A 6 5.92 1.65 3.63
N GLU A 7 6.69 1.46 4.71
CA GLU A 7 7.35 2.56 5.43
C GLU A 7 8.34 3.32 4.55
N ASP A 8 9.06 2.58 3.71
CA ASP A 8 10.00 3.06 2.71
C ASP A 8 9.28 3.84 1.60
N LEU A 9 8.21 3.28 1.02
CA LEU A 9 7.42 3.94 0.00
C LEU A 9 6.78 5.22 0.53
N ASP A 10 6.20 5.19 1.73
CA ASP A 10 5.61 6.37 2.36
C ASP A 10 6.66 7.45 2.64
N LEU A 11 7.84 7.07 3.14
CA LEU A 11 8.94 7.99 3.35
C LEU A 11 9.41 8.62 2.04
N CYS A 12 9.67 7.81 1.01
CA CYS A 12 10.09 8.27 -0.30
C CYS A 12 9.05 9.21 -0.93
N TRP A 13 7.76 8.88 -0.83
CA TRP A 13 6.70 9.75 -1.35
C TRP A 13 6.68 11.10 -0.62
N ARG A 14 6.77 11.10 0.72
CA ARG A 14 6.83 12.34 1.50
C ARG A 14 8.10 13.15 1.21
N ALA A 15 9.24 12.50 1.04
CA ALA A 15 10.49 13.15 0.63
C ALA A 15 10.32 13.82 -0.74
N ARG A 16 9.69 13.14 -1.71
CA ARG A 16 9.36 13.74 -3.00
C ARG A 16 8.42 14.93 -2.84
N TYR A 17 7.40 14.86 -1.99
CA TYR A 17 6.54 16.02 -1.70
C TYR A 17 7.32 17.23 -1.17
N LEU A 18 8.42 17.00 -0.46
CA LEU A 18 9.32 18.05 0.03
C LEU A 18 10.38 18.48 -1.00
N ASN A 19 10.25 18.04 -2.25
CA ASN A 19 11.18 18.28 -3.35
C ASN A 19 12.58 17.68 -3.13
N TRP A 20 12.69 16.61 -2.35
CA TRP A 20 13.97 15.92 -2.14
C TRP A 20 14.33 15.03 -3.34
N LYS A 21 15.64 14.87 -3.56
CA LYS A 21 16.19 13.94 -4.54
C LYS A 21 16.40 12.58 -3.89
N ILE A 22 15.93 11.53 -4.55
CA ILE A 22 16.20 10.13 -4.18
C ILE A 22 17.11 9.59 -5.27
N LEU A 23 18.31 9.15 -4.90
CA LEU A 23 19.37 8.76 -5.81
C LEU A 23 19.74 7.30 -5.60
N TYR A 24 20.00 6.59 -6.70
CA TYR A 24 20.53 5.23 -6.71
C TYR A 24 22.03 5.29 -7.04
N ASN A 25 22.86 4.62 -6.24
CA ASN A 25 24.30 4.51 -6.48
C ASN A 25 24.68 3.04 -6.76
N PRO A 26 24.91 2.64 -8.02
CA PRO A 26 25.22 1.25 -8.37
C PRO A 26 26.55 0.75 -7.80
N LYS A 27 27.45 1.67 -7.39
CA LYS A 27 28.74 1.31 -6.77
C LYS A 27 28.62 0.96 -5.28
N SER A 28 27.48 1.27 -4.64
CA SER A 28 27.23 0.95 -3.24
C SER A 28 26.40 -0.33 -3.15
N VAL A 29 27.04 -1.46 -2.82
CA VAL A 29 26.42 -2.79 -2.84
C VAL A 29 26.18 -3.29 -1.43
N VAL A 30 24.93 -3.65 -1.14
CA VAL A 30 24.52 -4.32 0.10
C VAL A 30 23.81 -5.62 -0.26
N ARG A 31 24.16 -6.72 0.43
CA ARG A 31 23.49 -8.01 0.27
C ARG A 31 22.35 -8.11 1.28
N HIS A 32 21.13 -8.33 0.78
CA HIS A 32 19.93 -8.44 1.60
C HIS A 32 19.38 -9.87 1.51
N TYR A 33 19.09 -10.48 2.66
CA TYR A 33 18.37 -11.74 2.71
C TYR A 33 16.87 -11.46 2.61
N HIS A 34 16.30 -11.76 1.44
CA HIS A 34 14.90 -11.50 1.17
C HIS A 34 13.98 -12.27 2.12
N SER A 35 12.92 -11.62 2.61
CA SER A 35 11.91 -12.25 3.47
C SER A 35 12.42 -12.80 4.82
N GLY A 36 13.58 -12.34 5.33
CA GLY A 36 14.18 -12.88 6.56
C GLY A 36 13.31 -12.76 7.83
N SER A 37 12.50 -11.70 7.92
CA SER A 37 11.70 -11.41 9.13
C SER A 37 10.22 -11.82 9.03
N SER A 38 9.75 -12.26 7.86
CA SER A 38 8.39 -12.79 7.69
C SER A 38 8.29 -13.57 6.39
N LYS A 39 7.40 -14.56 6.30
CA LYS A 39 7.17 -15.34 5.07
C LYS A 39 6.28 -14.59 4.07
N GLU A 40 6.73 -14.47 2.82
CA GLU A 40 5.90 -13.96 1.73
C GLU A 40 4.55 -14.68 1.62
N TRP A 41 3.52 -13.94 1.26
CA TRP A 41 2.14 -14.45 1.09
C TRP A 41 1.51 -15.05 2.35
N SER A 42 2.20 -15.02 3.50
CA SER A 42 1.61 -15.39 4.78
C SER A 42 0.43 -14.47 5.14
N PRO A 43 -0.48 -14.89 6.03
CA PRO A 43 -1.54 -14.03 6.54
C PRO A 43 -1.01 -12.73 7.16
N LEU A 44 0.14 -12.79 7.84
CA LEU A 44 0.81 -11.63 8.43
C LEU A 44 1.29 -10.65 7.36
N PHE A 45 2.04 -11.15 6.37
CA PHE A 45 2.52 -10.36 5.23
C PHE A 45 1.35 -9.68 4.52
N THR A 46 0.34 -10.47 4.15
CA THR A 46 -0.84 -10.00 3.42
C THR A 46 -1.61 -8.94 4.21
N PHE A 47 -1.76 -9.11 5.52
CA PHE A 47 -2.39 -8.13 6.39
C PHE A 47 -1.65 -6.77 6.35
N TYR A 48 -0.34 -6.76 6.57
CA TYR A 48 0.43 -5.51 6.61
C TYR A 48 0.50 -4.85 5.24
N VAL A 49 0.77 -5.60 4.17
CA VAL A 49 0.84 -5.09 2.80
C VAL A 49 -0.48 -4.45 2.38
N LEU A 50 -1.61 -5.15 2.55
CA LEU A 50 -2.92 -4.63 2.14
C LEU A 50 -3.32 -3.40 2.96
N ARG A 51 -3.19 -3.47 4.30
CA ARG A 51 -3.55 -2.35 5.17
C ARG A 51 -2.68 -1.13 4.89
N ASN A 52 -1.36 -1.32 4.85
CA ASN A 52 -0.44 -0.20 4.70
C ASN A 52 -0.51 0.40 3.29
N ARG A 53 -0.87 -0.37 2.25
CA ARG A 53 -1.19 0.17 0.93
C ARG A 53 -2.37 1.15 0.99
N LEU A 54 -3.48 0.77 1.64
CA LEU A 54 -4.66 1.64 1.78
C LEU A 54 -4.33 2.91 2.57
N LEU A 55 -3.56 2.78 3.66
CA LEU A 55 -3.11 3.90 4.48
C LEU A 55 -2.11 4.83 3.77
N THR A 56 -1.21 4.27 2.95
CA THR A 56 -0.24 5.05 2.16
C THR A 56 -0.95 5.87 1.11
N LEU A 57 -1.94 5.29 0.42
CA LEU A 57 -2.80 6.01 -0.51
C LEU A 57 -3.55 7.13 0.22
N LEU A 58 -4.15 6.83 1.38
CA LEU A 58 -4.85 7.85 2.18
C LEU A 58 -3.95 9.03 2.52
N LYS A 59 -2.72 8.79 2.97
CA LYS A 59 -1.81 9.85 3.38
C LYS A 59 -1.35 10.70 2.21
N ASN A 60 -1.01 10.07 1.08
CA ASN A 60 -0.22 10.70 0.04
C ASN A 60 -0.99 10.93 -1.26
N ALA A 61 -1.87 10.03 -1.69
CA ALA A 61 -2.47 10.11 -3.01
C ALA A 61 -3.61 11.15 -3.11
N PRO A 62 -3.99 11.63 -4.32
CA PRO A 62 -5.21 12.40 -4.52
C PRO A 62 -6.44 11.59 -4.12
N PHE A 63 -7.48 12.26 -3.63
CA PHE A 63 -8.69 11.57 -3.15
C PHE A 63 -9.36 10.70 -4.22
N LYS A 64 -9.34 11.11 -5.50
CA LYS A 64 -9.84 10.28 -6.62
C LYS A 64 -9.15 8.92 -6.70
N VAL A 65 -7.84 8.89 -6.47
CA VAL A 65 -7.03 7.66 -6.45
C VAL A 65 -7.38 6.82 -5.21
N VAL A 66 -7.50 7.46 -4.04
CA VAL A 66 -7.89 6.81 -2.79
C VAL A 66 -9.24 6.09 -2.96
N ILE A 67 -10.27 6.82 -3.39
CA ILE A 67 -11.63 6.29 -3.57
C ILE A 67 -11.62 5.11 -4.57
N LYS A 68 -10.95 5.27 -5.72
CA LYS A 68 -10.85 4.20 -6.73
C LYS A 68 -10.29 2.90 -6.16
N TYR A 69 -9.18 2.95 -5.44
CA TYR A 69 -8.51 1.76 -4.93
C TYR A 69 -9.16 1.19 -3.68
N TRP A 70 -9.79 2.02 -2.86
CA TRP A 70 -10.62 1.56 -1.75
C TRP A 70 -11.86 0.84 -2.27
N PHE A 71 -12.57 1.42 -3.23
CA PHE A 71 -13.71 0.78 -3.86
C PHE A 71 -13.35 -0.60 -4.42
N LYS A 72 -12.24 -0.71 -5.17
CA LYS A 72 -11.72 -2.00 -5.63
C LYS A 72 -11.41 -2.97 -4.49
N TYR A 73 -10.85 -2.48 -3.39
CA TYR A 73 -10.56 -3.30 -2.21
C TYR A 73 -11.85 -3.86 -1.58
N TYR A 74 -12.86 -3.04 -1.36
CA TYR A 74 -14.14 -3.49 -0.79
C TYR A 74 -14.93 -4.38 -1.76
N LEU A 75 -14.91 -4.10 -3.07
CA LEU A 75 -15.43 -5.03 -4.08
C LEU A 75 -14.76 -6.41 -4.01
N SER A 76 -13.45 -6.46 -3.78
CA SER A 76 -12.76 -7.74 -3.63
C SER A 76 -13.17 -8.51 -2.38
N ILE A 77 -13.65 -7.84 -1.32
CA ILE A 77 -14.24 -8.50 -0.15
C ILE A 77 -15.60 -9.08 -0.53
N LEU A 78 -16.47 -8.30 -1.19
CA LEU A 78 -17.78 -8.77 -1.65
C LEU A 78 -17.66 -9.98 -2.59
N TYR A 79 -16.70 -9.94 -3.51
CA TYR A 79 -16.36 -11.05 -4.38
C TYR A 79 -15.98 -12.31 -3.58
N LEU A 80 -15.11 -12.18 -2.58
CA LEU A 80 -14.72 -13.31 -1.73
C LEU A 80 -15.87 -13.83 -0.87
N ILE A 81 -16.79 -12.98 -0.41
CA ILE A 81 -18.01 -13.42 0.29
C ILE A 81 -18.90 -14.24 -0.65
N GLY A 82 -19.10 -13.78 -1.89
CA GLY A 82 -19.87 -14.52 -2.88
C GLY A 82 -19.25 -15.88 -3.24
N HIS A 83 -17.91 -15.97 -3.22
CA HIS A 83 -17.19 -17.22 -3.44
C HIS A 83 -17.01 -18.08 -2.19
N PHE A 84 -17.09 -17.52 -0.99
CA PHE A 84 -16.96 -18.25 0.28
C PHE A 84 -18.00 -19.38 0.39
N PHE A 85 -19.24 -19.12 -0.03
CA PHE A 85 -20.29 -20.14 -0.05
C PHE A 85 -20.02 -21.27 -1.07
N LYS A 86 -19.26 -21.01 -2.14
CA LYS A 86 -18.85 -22.02 -3.12
C LYS A 86 -17.63 -22.82 -2.65
N ASP A 87 -16.76 -22.20 -1.88
CA ASP A 87 -15.46 -22.73 -1.46
C ASP A 87 -15.52 -23.50 -0.12
N LEU A 88 -16.68 -23.52 0.53
CA LEU A 88 -16.97 -24.36 1.72
C LEU A 88 -16.71 -25.86 1.46
N LEU A 89 -16.54 -26.25 0.19
CA LEU A 89 -16.25 -27.59 -0.30
C LEU A 89 -14.76 -27.84 -0.66
N LEU A 90 -13.88 -26.83 -0.68
CA LEU A 90 -12.59 -26.85 -1.41
C LEU A 90 -11.35 -26.40 -0.59
N GLU A 91 -11.21 -26.80 0.68
CA GLU A 91 -9.96 -26.67 1.50
C GLU A 91 -9.76 -25.35 2.29
N GLY A 92 -10.77 -24.48 2.46
CA GLY A 92 -10.72 -23.36 3.43
C GLY A 92 -9.74 -22.21 3.11
N LYS A 93 -9.16 -22.18 1.90
CA LYS A 93 -8.26 -21.10 1.45
C LYS A 93 -8.98 -19.75 1.36
N ILE A 94 -10.23 -19.71 0.85
CA ILE A 94 -11.01 -18.47 0.80
C ILE A 94 -11.38 -17.95 2.19
N GLU A 95 -11.65 -18.83 3.15
CA GLU A 95 -11.94 -18.43 4.54
C GLU A 95 -10.78 -17.61 5.14
N ASN A 96 -9.56 -18.11 5.02
CA ASN A 96 -8.37 -17.42 5.52
C ASN A 96 -8.14 -16.08 4.82
N MET A 97 -8.33 -16.01 3.50
CA MET A 97 -8.22 -14.75 2.75
C MET A 97 -9.28 -13.74 3.16
N LEU A 98 -10.52 -14.19 3.37
CA LEU A 98 -11.62 -13.34 3.82
C LEU A 98 -11.36 -12.81 5.23
N LYS A 99 -10.95 -13.68 6.18
CA LYS A 99 -10.57 -13.29 7.54
C LYS A 99 -9.49 -12.21 7.55
N VAL A 100 -8.42 -12.38 6.77
CA VAL A 100 -7.33 -11.38 6.68
C VAL A 100 -7.87 -10.04 6.16
N ARG A 101 -8.71 -10.04 5.13
CA ARG A 101 -9.24 -8.80 4.53
C ARG A 101 -10.24 -8.07 5.43
N LEU A 102 -11.08 -8.81 6.16
CA LEU A 102 -11.95 -8.23 7.18
C LEU A 102 -11.11 -7.61 8.31
N LYS A 103 -10.06 -8.31 8.78
CA LYS A 103 -9.11 -7.78 9.76
C LYS A 103 -8.42 -6.50 9.27
N VAL A 104 -8.04 -6.44 7.98
CA VAL A 104 -7.50 -5.23 7.36
C VAL A 104 -8.53 -4.11 7.36
N ALA A 105 -9.79 -4.36 6.97
CA ALA A 105 -10.85 -3.35 6.94
C ALA A 105 -11.10 -2.76 8.34
N LEU A 106 -11.22 -3.60 9.36
CA LEU A 106 -11.37 -3.16 10.75
C LEU A 106 -10.15 -2.34 11.21
N SER A 107 -8.94 -2.88 11.02
CA SER A 107 -7.72 -2.16 11.41
C SER A 107 -7.54 -0.85 10.66
N PHE A 108 -8.03 -0.75 9.42
CA PHE A 108 -8.02 0.45 8.62
C PHE A 108 -8.97 1.50 9.20
N LEU A 109 -10.22 1.14 9.48
CA LEU A 109 -11.23 2.03 10.07
C LEU A 109 -10.77 2.59 11.42
N LEU A 110 -10.24 1.74 12.30
CA LEU A 110 -9.71 2.17 13.61
C LEU A 110 -8.56 3.18 13.49
N LYS A 111 -7.76 3.09 12.42
CA LYS A 111 -6.63 4.00 12.18
C LYS A 111 -7.01 5.24 11.38
N LEU A 112 -8.21 5.29 10.80
CA LEU A 112 -8.63 6.34 9.87
C LEU A 112 -8.50 7.76 10.45
N PRO A 113 -8.98 8.06 11.68
CA PRO A 113 -8.94 9.43 12.20
C PRO A 113 -7.51 9.96 12.33
N GLY A 114 -6.62 9.18 12.96
CA GLY A 114 -5.22 9.57 13.11
C GLY A 114 -4.47 9.71 11.78
N GLN A 115 -4.89 8.97 10.76
CA GLN A 115 -4.26 8.99 9.44
C GLN A 115 -4.77 10.16 8.58
N LEU A 116 -6.01 10.63 8.81
CA LEU A 116 -6.52 11.88 8.23
C LEU A 116 -5.77 13.10 8.77
N ILE A 117 -5.46 13.13 10.07
CA ILE A 117 -4.60 14.17 10.66
C ILE A 117 -3.22 14.18 9.99
N LYS A 118 -2.63 12.99 9.78
CA LYS A 118 -1.34 12.86 9.08
C LYS A 118 -1.44 13.32 7.62
N ARG A 119 -2.50 12.95 6.91
CA ARG A 119 -2.78 13.45 5.56
C ARG A 119 -2.78 14.96 5.54
N TYR A 120 -3.53 15.61 6.44
CA TYR A 120 -3.57 17.07 6.52
C TYR A 120 -2.16 17.67 6.67
N LYS A 121 -1.36 17.16 7.60
CA LYS A 121 0.03 17.62 7.81
C LYS A 121 0.91 17.44 6.56
N ILE A 122 0.83 16.28 5.90
CA ILE A 122 1.59 15.98 4.68
C ILE A 122 1.16 16.92 3.54
N GLN A 123 -0.14 17.04 3.31
CA GLN A 123 -0.67 17.86 2.22
C GLN A 123 -0.45 19.36 2.45
N LYS A 124 -0.39 19.82 3.71
CA LYS A 124 -0.06 21.20 4.07
C LYS A 124 1.42 21.53 3.88
N SER A 125 2.31 20.56 4.08
CA SER A 125 3.77 20.76 4.01
C SER A 125 4.38 20.45 2.63
N LYS A 126 3.60 19.96 1.67
CA LYS A 126 4.09 19.66 0.33
C LYS A 126 4.61 20.92 -0.36
N LYS A 127 5.76 20.80 -1.02
CA LYS A 127 6.38 21.82 -1.88
C LYS A 127 6.14 21.57 -3.36
N VAL A 128 5.82 20.34 -3.73
CA VAL A 128 5.49 19.94 -5.11
C VAL A 128 4.15 19.23 -5.15
N ASP A 129 3.46 19.33 -6.28
CA ASP A 129 2.16 18.70 -6.48
C ASP A 129 2.26 17.23 -6.89
N PHE A 130 1.16 16.51 -6.71
CA PHE A 130 1.06 15.11 -7.09
C PHE A 130 1.38 14.87 -8.57
N LYS A 131 1.08 15.82 -9.47
CA LYS A 131 1.39 15.69 -10.91
C LYS A 131 2.89 15.51 -11.15
N GLU A 132 3.73 16.22 -10.40
CA GLU A 132 5.18 16.07 -10.51
C GLU A 132 5.65 14.71 -9.99
N ILE A 133 5.08 14.24 -8.88
CA ILE A 133 5.38 12.90 -8.35
C ILE A 133 4.93 11.82 -9.33
N TYR A 134 3.75 12.00 -9.94
CA TYR A 134 3.16 11.04 -10.86
C TYR A 134 4.01 10.84 -12.13
N LYS A 135 4.65 11.90 -12.65
CA LYS A 135 5.61 11.77 -13.76
C LYS A 135 6.75 10.78 -13.46
N TRP A 136 7.23 10.72 -12.22
CA TRP A 136 8.25 9.74 -11.82
C TRP A 136 7.71 8.32 -11.82
N MET A 137 6.45 8.14 -11.43
CA MET A 137 5.77 6.84 -11.47
C MET A 137 5.54 6.38 -12.92
N GLU A 138 5.09 7.27 -13.80
CA GLU A 138 4.89 6.95 -15.23
C GLU A 138 6.20 6.68 -15.97
N LYS A 139 7.25 7.46 -15.68
CA LYS A 139 8.57 7.25 -16.31
C LYS A 139 9.06 5.82 -16.07
N TRP A 140 8.80 5.26 -14.89
CA TRP A 140 9.09 3.86 -14.58
C TRP A 140 8.24 2.86 -15.37
N GLU A 141 6.94 3.12 -15.54
CA GLU A 141 6.08 2.25 -16.34
C GLU A 141 6.51 2.18 -17.82
N LYS A 142 7.04 3.29 -18.35
CA LYS A 142 7.61 3.32 -19.71
C LYS A 142 8.87 2.46 -19.80
N TYR A 143 9.82 2.59 -18.87
CA TYR A 143 11.03 1.75 -18.85
C TYR A 143 10.71 0.25 -18.75
N LYS A 144 9.66 -0.13 -18.00
CA LYS A 144 9.26 -1.54 -17.88
C LYS A 144 8.73 -2.15 -19.18
N LYS A 145 8.24 -1.34 -20.12
CA LYS A 145 7.78 -1.81 -21.44
C LYS A 145 8.92 -1.95 -22.46
N GLU A 146 10.07 -1.35 -22.17
CA GLU A 146 11.25 -1.32 -23.05
C GLU A 146 12.31 -2.37 -22.63
N MET A 147 12.09 -3.07 -21.51
CA MET A 147 12.87 -4.23 -21.04
C MET A 147 12.11 -5.53 -21.33
#